data_AF-A0A0F9FD19-F1
#
_entry.id   AF-A0A0F9FD19-F1
#
_cell.length_a   1.000
_cell.length_b   1.000
_cell.length_c   1.000
_cell.angle_alpha   90.00
_cell.angle_beta   90.00
_cell.angle_gamma   90.00
#
_symmetry.space_group_name_H-M   'P 1'
#
loop_
_entity.id
_entity.type
_entity.pdbx_description
1 polymer ?
#
loop_
_entity_poly.entity_id
_entity_poly.type
_entity_poly.pdbx_seq_one_letter_code
_entity_poly.pdbx_strand_id
1 'polypeptide(L)' 'MNRKLLPVVLELFGIAVVGAGIGIEFVYEADWGFVAITSGSLFIAMGGVIWGKFVRRG' A
#
# COMPACT_ATOMS: atom_id res chain seq x y z
N MET A 1 -5.94 15.01 12.91
CA MET A 1 -6.29 13.75 12.22
C MET A 1 -6.29 12.62 13.25
N ASN A 2 -7.36 11.84 13.36
CA ASN A 2 -7.40 10.69 14.28
C ASN A 2 -6.22 9.77 13.97
N ARG A 3 -5.35 9.48 14.95
CA ARG A 3 -4.14 8.64 14.76
C ARG A 3 -4.45 7.25 14.17
N LYS A 4 -5.71 6.80 14.32
CA LYS A 4 -6.25 5.56 13.77
C LYS A 4 -6.50 5.60 12.25
N LEU A 5 -6.72 6.79 11.67
CA LEU A 5 -7.00 6.93 10.24
C LEU A 5 -5.75 6.91 9.37
N LEU A 6 -4.61 7.33 9.92
CA LEU A 6 -3.33 7.37 9.19
C LEU A 6 -2.97 6.00 8.57
N PRO A 7 -2.91 4.88 9.33
CA PRO A 7 -2.57 3.58 8.75
C PRO A 7 -3.58 3.12 7.70
N VAL A 8 -4.87 3.37 7.91
CA VAL A 8 -5.93 2.98 6.95
C VAL A 8 -5.79 3.74 5.62
N VAL A 9 -5.53 5.05 5.67
CA VAL A 9 -5.28 5.85 4.44
C VAL A 9 -4.05 5.33 3.70
N LEU A 10 -3.02 4.93 4.43
CA LEU A 10 -1.77 4.42 3.87
C LEU A 10 -1.97 3.06 3.20
N GLU A 11 -2.78 2.19 3.80
CA GLU A 11 -3.20 0.91 3.20
C GLU A 11 -4.07 1.12 1.95
N LEU A 12 -5.06 2.02 2.00
CA LEU A 12 -5.91 2.32 0.83
C LEU A 12 -5.10 2.88 -0.33
N PHE A 13 -4.13 3.76 -0.05
CA PHE A 13 -3.22 4.26 -1.06
C PHE A 13 -2.36 3.13 -1.65
N GLY A 14 -1.79 2.27 -0.82
CA GLY A 14 -1.03 1.11 -1.27
C GLY A 14 -1.85 0.16 -2.15
N ILE A 15 -3.10 -0.13 -1.77
CA ILE A 15 -4.03 -0.96 -2.57
C ILE A 15 -4.31 -0.33 -3.93
N ALA A 16 -4.53 0.99 -3.99
CA ALA A 16 -4.75 1.68 -5.25
C ALA A 16 -3.51 1.60 -6.17
N VAL A 17 -2.30 1.77 -5.61
CA VAL A 17 -1.04 1.65 -6.36
C VAL A 17 -0.83 0.21 -6.86
N VAL A 18 -1.12 -0.81 -6.04
CA VAL A 18 -1.07 -2.21 -6.47
C VAL A 18 -2.03 -2.45 -7.63
N GLY A 19 -3.29 -2.01 -7.52
CA GLY A 19 -4.29 -2.17 -8.57
C GLY A 19 -3.87 -1.50 -9.89
N ALA A 20 -3.34 -0.28 -9.82
CA ALA A 20 -2.80 0.41 -10.99
C ALA A 20 -1.60 -0.33 -11.58
N GLY A 21 -0.68 -0.83 -10.75
CA GLY A 21 0.47 -1.62 -11.18
C GLY A 21 0.09 -2.91 -11.89
N ILE A 22 -0.93 -3.63 -11.40
CA ILE A 22 -1.48 -4.81 -12.08
C ILE A 22 -2.01 -4.43 -13.46
N GLY A 23 -2.75 -3.33 -13.57
CA GLY A 23 -3.27 -2.85 -14.85
C GLY A 23 -2.15 -2.50 -15.85
N ILE A 24 -1.08 -1.86 -15.37
CA ILE A 24 0.10 -1.53 -16.20
C ILE A 24 0.79 -2.81 -16.68
N GLU A 25 1.04 -3.75 -15.79
CA GLU A 25 1.69 -5.02 -16.15
C GLU A 25 0.88 -5.78 -17.20
N PHE A 26 -0.44 -5.80 -17.05
CA PHE A 26 -1.34 -6.54 -17.93
C PHE A 26 -1.45 -5.94 -19.34
N VAL A 27 -1.31 -4.61 -19.47
CA VAL A 27 -1.43 -3.92 -20.76
C VAL A 27 -0.09 -3.80 -21.49
N TYR A 28 0.99 -3.55 -20.75
CA TYR A 28 2.29 -3.20 -21.33
C TYR A 28 3.32 -4.32 -21.22
N GLU A 29 3.04 -5.42 -20.51
CA GLU A 29 3.96 -6.54 -20.28
C GLU A 29 5.36 -6.08 -19.80
N ALA A 30 5.41 -4.95 -19.11
CA ALA A 30 6.63 -4.23 -18.78
C ALA A 30 6.85 -4.20 -17.27
N ASP A 31 8.06 -4.54 -16.81
CA ASP A 31 8.46 -4.71 -15.40
C ASP A 31 8.12 -3.53 -14.45
N TRP A 32 7.76 -2.37 -15.01
CA TRP A 32 7.28 -1.20 -14.27
C TRP A 32 5.99 -1.46 -13.50
N GLY A 33 5.10 -2.33 -13.99
CA GLY A 33 3.91 -2.73 -13.24
C GLY A 33 4.31 -3.51 -11.98
N PHE A 34 5.29 -4.40 -12.08
CA PHE A 34 5.84 -5.12 -10.94
C PHE A 34 6.48 -4.20 -9.88
N VAL A 35 7.20 -3.16 -10.30
CA VAL A 35 7.74 -2.13 -9.39
C VAL A 35 6.62 -1.38 -8.67
N ALA A 36 5.56 -1.01 -9.38
CA ALA A 36 4.38 -0.37 -8.78
C ALA A 36 3.67 -1.30 -7.78
N ILE A 37 3.47 -2.57 -8.12
CA ILE A 37 2.88 -3.58 -7.22
C ILE A 37 3.72 -3.73 -5.95
N THR A 38 5.04 -3.83 -6.10
CA THR A 38 5.96 -4.03 -4.97
C THR A 38 5.96 -2.81 -4.05
N SER A 39 6.04 -1.60 -4.61
CA SER A 39 5.99 -0.36 -3.82
C SER A 39 4.64 -0.16 -3.12
N GLY A 40 3.52 -0.42 -3.80
CA GLY A 40 2.19 -0.42 -3.20
C GLY A 40 2.07 -1.41 -2.03
N SER A 41 2.64 -2.61 -2.17
CA SER A 41 2.68 -3.62 -1.11
C SER A 41 3.46 -3.17 0.13
N LEU A 42 4.56 -2.41 -0.06
CA LEU A 42 5.31 -1.83 1.05
C LEU A 42 4.48 -0.80 1.83
N PHE A 43 3.66 0.02 1.15
CA PHE A 43 2.75 0.95 1.81
C PHE A 43 1.71 0.21 2.66
N ILE A 44 1.11 -0.86 2.13
CA ILE A 44 0.16 -1.70 2.89
C ILE A 44 0.84 -2.29 4.14
N ALA A 45 2.02 -2.89 3.98
CA ALA A 45 2.77 -3.47 5.09
C ALA A 45 3.13 -2.42 6.16
N MET A 46 3.49 -1.21 5.74
CA MET A 46 3.80 -0.10 6.64
C MET A 46 2.57 0.33 7.45
N GLY A 47 1.39 0.41 6.83
CA GLY A 47 0.13 0.68 7.52
C GLY A 47 -0.17 -0.36 8.60
N GLY A 48 0.01 -1.63 8.28
CA GLY A 48 -0.13 -2.74 9.24
C GLY A 48 0.86 -2.67 10.41
N VAL A 49 2.12 -2.31 10.15
CA VAL A 49 3.14 -2.11 11.20
C VAL A 49 2.75 -0.92 12.09
N ILE A 50 2.32 0.20 11.51
CA ILE A 50 1.90 1.39 12.25
C ILE A 50 0.73 1.04 13.17
N TRP A 51 -0.28 0.35 12.64
CA TRP A 51 -1.44 -0.08 13.42
C TRP A 51 -1.03 -1.02 14.57
N GLY A 52 -0.29 -2.08 14.24
CA GLY A 52 0.08 -3.13 15.19
C GLY A 52 1.03 -2.67 16.30
N LYS A 53 2.01 -1.82 15.98
CA LYS A 53 2.99 -1.35 16.96
C LYS A 53 2.56 -0.10 17.71
N PHE A 54 1.93 0.87 17.03
CA PHE A 54 1.77 2.22 17.58
C PHE A 54 0.33 2.62 17.87
N VAL A 55 -0.67 1.95 17.27
CA VAL A 55 -2.09 2.29 17.48
C VAL A 55 -2.80 1.30 18.40
N ARG A 56 -2.61 -0.01 18.19
CA ARG A 56 -3.26 -1.06 18.99
C ARG A 56 -2.69 -1.20 20.41
N ARG A 57 -1.42 -0.84 20.59
CA ARG A 57 -0.69 -0.99 21.87
C ARG A 57 -0.52 0.33 22.65
N GLY A 58 -0.94 1.46 22.08
CA GLY A 58 -0.85 2.79 22.69
C GLY A 58 -2.17 3.25 23.29
#